data_AF-A0A1G2CFH9-F1
#
_entry.id   AF-A0A1G2CFH9-F1
#
_cell.length_a   1.000
_cell.length_b   1.000
_cell.length_c   1.000
_cell.angle_alpha   90.00
_cell.angle_beta   90.00
_cell.angle_gamma   90.00
#
_symmetry.space_group_name_H-M   'P 1'
#
loop_
_entity.id
_entity.type
_entity.pdbx_description
1 polymer ?
#
loop_
_entity_poly.entity_id
_entity_poly.type
_entity_poly.pdbx_seq_one_letter_code
_entity_poly.pdbx_strand_id
1 'polypeptide(L)'
;MIALFLVILTIVLVRSVEAQNACPADYFQYGGFCCNSDPKLEQPSSAFGRKFCQPQIADCQANGGLFCSAGSRNVCCSAGKVCGLGTVYGAEVAVCVPPSSTNGSSPLCSPKFSGYIGRTKDGQNVCCGANEEAGPAGRKLGINTPYCQPKRAAACAAGEQFVQGTGNYQTEKKCCPSNTIPSNHPNGLPFCAKLSLPTLSITNPAADHQSAGGAFPLTVAFTARPNSSISAVQLFIDGQFERQSPSNLISPWTVNLQTWKLAPGPHTIKFVVTDNLDRTASAERRINIAAETAPPLVKFLQPPLGTIPWPIVGSSIHIQVSAQDETGIGQFQVCLDATCSWTCPTSAPTSNNLPRTVYCSLSIPLAQLFKVNPITSVITAVAYDQAHEPNLGAAGIVVYKSDAY
;
A
#
# COMPACT_ATOMS: atom_id res chain seq x y z
N MET A 1 48.47 -1.13 -5.92
CA MET A 1 47.22 -1.54 -5.23
C MET A 1 46.34 -2.26 -6.24
N ILE A 2 46.43 -3.58 -6.32
CA ILE A 2 45.53 -4.39 -7.14
C ILE A 2 44.76 -5.27 -6.15
N ALA A 3 43.48 -4.95 -5.97
CA ALA A 3 42.60 -5.64 -5.04
C ALA A 3 42.21 -7.00 -5.64
N LEU A 4 42.63 -8.05 -4.95
CA LEU A 4 42.33 -9.45 -5.26
C LEU A 4 40.87 -9.73 -4.89
N PHE A 5 39.98 -9.79 -5.89
CA PHE A 5 38.59 -10.22 -5.69
C PHE A 5 38.56 -11.73 -5.44
N LEU A 6 38.32 -12.12 -4.19
CA LEU A 6 38.01 -13.51 -3.83
C LEU A 6 36.59 -13.83 -4.31
N VAL A 7 36.49 -14.52 -5.46
CA VAL A 7 35.24 -15.14 -5.90
C VAL A 7 35.01 -16.36 -5.02
N ILE A 8 34.16 -16.21 -4.00
CA ILE A 8 33.64 -17.35 -3.23
C ILE A 8 32.64 -18.07 -4.13
N LEU A 9 33.13 -19.08 -4.85
CA LEU A 9 32.31 -20.04 -5.55
C LEU A 9 31.61 -20.89 -4.48
N THR A 10 30.39 -20.53 -4.11
CA THR A 10 29.49 -21.41 -3.35
C THR A 10 29.13 -22.58 -4.26
N ILE A 11 29.94 -23.63 -4.24
CA ILE A 11 29.58 -24.93 -4.78
C ILE A 11 28.40 -25.40 -3.95
N VAL A 12 27.19 -25.25 -4.50
CA VAL A 12 26.04 -26.02 -4.04
C VAL A 12 26.40 -27.48 -4.33
N LEU A 13 26.87 -28.18 -3.30
CA LEU A 13 27.06 -29.63 -3.35
C LEU A 13 25.68 -30.23 -3.65
N VAL A 14 25.43 -30.51 -4.92
CA VAL A 14 24.37 -31.43 -5.32
C VAL A 14 24.77 -32.76 -4.69
N ARG A 15 24.10 -33.16 -3.61
CA ARG A 15 24.28 -34.49 -3.03
C ARG A 15 23.79 -35.49 -4.07
N SER A 16 24.70 -36.09 -4.83
CA SER A 16 24.40 -37.23 -5.68
C SER A 16 24.34 -38.49 -4.81
N VAL A 17 23.37 -39.36 -5.08
CA VAL A 17 23.35 -40.70 -4.49
C VAL A 17 24.32 -41.56 -5.28
N GLU A 18 25.48 -41.82 -4.71
CA GLU A 18 26.47 -42.72 -5.29
C GLU A 18 26.19 -44.15 -4.83
N ALA A 19 26.45 -45.12 -5.71
CA ALA A 19 26.39 -46.53 -5.35
C ALA A 19 27.46 -46.82 -4.29
N GLN A 20 27.05 -47.43 -3.17
CA GLN A 20 27.96 -47.71 -2.05
C GLN A 20 28.24 -49.20 -1.91
N ASN A 21 29.51 -49.54 -1.66
CA ASN A 21 29.97 -50.91 -1.41
C ASN A 21 30.11 -51.21 0.09
N ALA A 22 29.84 -50.24 0.97
CA ALA A 22 29.91 -50.32 2.42
C ALA A 22 28.83 -49.44 3.05
N CYS A 23 28.52 -49.63 4.35
CA CYS A 23 27.58 -48.75 5.04
C CYS A 23 28.09 -47.29 5.06
N PRO A 24 27.20 -46.29 4.91
CA PRO A 24 27.57 -44.88 5.07
C PRO A 24 28.18 -44.60 6.45
N ALA A 25 28.96 -43.53 6.56
CA ALA A 25 29.36 -42.99 7.86
C ALA A 25 28.10 -42.71 8.71
N ASP A 26 28.18 -42.98 10.03
CA ASP A 26 27.08 -42.89 11.01
C ASP A 26 26.04 -44.04 10.95
N TYR A 27 26.29 -45.08 10.15
CA TYR A 27 25.50 -46.32 10.15
C TYR A 27 26.34 -47.47 10.69
N PHE A 28 25.75 -48.32 11.53
CA PHE A 28 26.42 -49.55 11.99
C PHE A 28 25.93 -50.77 11.19
N GLN A 29 26.83 -51.73 10.98
CA GLN A 29 26.53 -52.99 10.30
C GLN A 29 26.00 -54.02 11.30
N TYR A 30 24.85 -54.62 11.02
CA TYR A 30 24.29 -55.72 11.82
C TYR A 30 23.86 -56.87 10.91
N GLY A 31 24.67 -57.93 10.87
CA GLY A 31 24.55 -58.98 9.85
C GLY A 31 24.76 -58.39 8.45
N GLY A 32 23.80 -58.59 7.54
CA GLY A 32 23.82 -57.96 6.22
C GLY A 32 23.22 -56.56 6.14
N PHE A 33 22.66 -56.01 7.23
CA PHE A 33 21.94 -54.72 7.23
C PHE A 33 22.82 -53.54 7.66
N CYS A 34 22.55 -52.34 7.12
CA CYS A 34 23.07 -51.07 7.63
C CYS A 34 21.95 -50.32 8.37
N CYS A 35 22.21 -49.90 9.62
CA CYS A 35 21.24 -49.26 10.50
C CYS A 35 21.74 -47.88 10.96
N ASN A 36 20.84 -46.87 10.98
CA ASN A 36 21.15 -45.53 11.50
C ASN A 36 21.39 -45.60 13.01
N SER A 37 22.40 -44.90 13.52
CA SER A 37 22.86 -44.95 14.91
C SER A 37 21.95 -44.25 15.94
N ASP A 38 20.65 -44.05 15.69
CA ASP A 38 19.78 -43.39 16.68
C ASP A 38 19.57 -44.30 17.91
N PRO A 39 20.07 -43.92 19.11
CA PRO A 39 19.99 -44.75 20.32
C PRO A 39 18.55 -44.95 20.82
N LYS A 40 17.56 -44.21 20.30
CA LYS A 40 16.16 -44.28 20.74
C LYS A 40 15.33 -45.35 20.03
N LEU A 41 15.90 -46.06 19.06
CA LEU A 41 15.21 -47.11 18.30
C LEU A 41 15.47 -48.47 18.95
N GLU A 42 14.51 -48.93 19.76
CA GLU A 42 14.50 -50.26 20.36
C GLU A 42 14.70 -51.35 19.29
N GLN A 43 15.69 -52.21 19.55
CA GLN A 43 16.06 -53.49 18.90
C GLN A 43 15.65 -53.70 17.42
N PRO A 44 16.58 -54.12 16.54
CA PRO A 44 16.32 -54.36 15.11
C PRO A 44 15.23 -55.41 14.78
N SER A 45 14.77 -56.18 15.77
CA SER A 45 13.64 -57.10 15.67
C SER A 45 12.26 -56.42 15.74
N SER A 46 12.18 -55.17 16.23
CA SER A 46 10.92 -54.43 16.36
C SER A 46 10.38 -53.96 15.00
N ALA A 47 9.06 -53.84 14.87
CA ALA A 47 8.43 -53.33 13.65
C ALA A 47 8.85 -51.88 13.31
N PHE A 48 9.38 -51.16 14.29
CA PHE A 48 9.92 -49.80 14.15
C PHE A 48 11.39 -49.82 13.73
N GLY A 49 12.23 -50.73 14.27
CA GLY A 49 13.62 -50.94 13.83
C GLY A 49 13.73 -51.44 12.39
N ARG A 50 12.83 -52.33 11.95
CA ARG A 50 12.74 -52.79 10.55
C ARG A 50 12.35 -51.69 9.55
N LYS A 51 11.84 -50.55 10.03
CA LYS A 51 11.53 -49.38 9.17
C LYS A 51 12.75 -48.50 8.92
N PHE A 52 13.82 -48.62 9.73
CA PHE A 52 15.05 -47.84 9.63
C PHE A 52 16.29 -48.69 9.27
N CYS A 53 16.15 -50.01 9.24
CA CYS A 53 17.13 -50.96 8.73
C CYS A 53 16.49 -51.85 7.64
N GLN A 54 17.02 -51.88 6.41
CA GLN A 54 16.82 -52.90 5.33
C GLN A 54 17.35 -52.40 3.96
N PRO A 55 17.71 -53.24 2.95
CA PRO A 55 17.95 -54.70 2.86
C PRO A 55 19.43 -55.10 3.02
N GLN A 56 19.78 -56.39 2.87
CA GLN A 56 21.17 -56.85 2.90
C GLN A 56 21.95 -56.35 1.67
N ILE A 57 23.08 -55.67 1.85
CA ILE A 57 23.95 -55.23 0.73
C ILE A 57 24.37 -56.43 -0.12
N ALA A 58 24.71 -57.54 0.54
CA ALA A 58 25.12 -58.79 -0.11
C ALA A 58 24.00 -59.38 -0.99
N ASP A 59 22.77 -59.47 -0.50
CA ASP A 59 21.63 -59.99 -1.28
C ASP A 59 21.25 -59.06 -2.44
N CYS A 60 21.40 -57.74 -2.25
CA CYS A 60 21.14 -56.77 -3.30
C CYS A 60 22.10 -56.95 -4.48
N GLN A 61 23.40 -57.01 -4.19
CA GLN A 61 24.45 -57.17 -5.20
C GLN A 61 24.46 -58.58 -5.80
N ALA A 62 24.19 -59.61 -4.99
CA ALA A 62 24.13 -61.02 -5.46
C ALA A 62 23.01 -61.25 -6.47
N ASN A 63 21.91 -60.48 -6.41
CA ASN A 63 20.81 -60.54 -7.37
C ASN A 63 20.94 -59.53 -8.52
N GLY A 64 22.13 -58.95 -8.73
CA GLY A 64 22.41 -57.99 -9.81
C GLY A 64 21.78 -56.61 -9.58
N GLY A 65 21.41 -56.28 -8.34
CA GLY A 65 20.82 -55.00 -7.95
C GLY A 65 21.86 -53.95 -7.51
N LEU A 66 21.47 -52.69 -7.58
CA LEU A 66 22.23 -51.51 -7.14
C LEU A 66 21.72 -51.02 -5.78
N PHE A 67 22.60 -50.98 -4.78
CA PHE A 67 22.26 -50.43 -3.47
C PHE A 67 22.40 -48.90 -3.47
N CYS A 68 21.31 -48.21 -3.10
CA CYS A 68 21.21 -46.77 -3.11
C CYS A 68 20.92 -46.26 -1.69
N SER A 69 21.70 -45.29 -1.21
CA SER A 69 21.57 -44.75 0.14
C SER A 69 21.31 -43.25 0.14
N ALA A 70 20.25 -42.80 0.84
CA ALA A 70 19.97 -41.39 1.02
C ALA A 70 19.15 -41.14 2.29
N GLY A 71 19.64 -40.23 3.13
CA GLY A 71 18.98 -39.80 4.36
C GLY A 71 18.55 -40.97 5.24
N SER A 72 17.25 -41.09 5.47
CA SER A 72 16.65 -41.98 6.47
C SER A 72 16.34 -43.41 5.98
N ARG A 73 16.39 -43.67 4.66
CA ARG A 73 16.11 -45.00 4.09
C ARG A 73 16.93 -45.30 2.85
N ASN A 74 17.45 -46.52 2.79
CA ASN A 74 18.16 -47.06 1.63
C ASN A 74 17.23 -47.96 0.81
N VAL A 75 17.57 -48.20 -0.46
CA VAL A 75 16.80 -49.09 -1.35
C VAL A 75 17.75 -49.94 -2.20
N CYS A 76 17.37 -51.19 -2.45
CA CYS A 76 18.00 -52.02 -3.47
C CYS A 76 17.22 -51.90 -4.78
N CYS A 77 17.87 -51.47 -5.84
CA CYS A 77 17.29 -51.31 -7.16
C CYS A 77 17.64 -52.48 -8.05
N SER A 78 16.64 -53.04 -8.75
CA SER A 78 16.88 -54.13 -9.69
C SER A 78 17.76 -53.70 -10.86
N ALA A 79 18.39 -54.68 -11.53
CA ALA A 79 19.25 -54.47 -12.69
C ALA A 79 18.59 -53.55 -13.74
N GLY A 80 19.33 -52.55 -14.21
CA GLY A 80 18.87 -51.57 -15.18
C GLY A 80 18.16 -50.34 -14.60
N LYS A 81 18.01 -50.21 -13.28
CA LYS A 81 17.56 -48.97 -12.61
C LYS A 81 18.74 -48.17 -12.07
N VAL A 82 18.56 -46.88 -11.83
CA VAL A 82 19.57 -45.99 -11.23
C VAL A 82 19.11 -45.43 -9.89
N CYS A 83 20.07 -45.04 -9.05
CA CYS A 83 19.80 -44.42 -7.76
C CYS A 83 19.24 -43.01 -7.90
N GLY A 84 18.18 -42.70 -7.17
CA GLY A 84 17.60 -41.35 -7.07
C GLY A 84 17.30 -40.95 -5.62
N LEU A 85 17.10 -39.64 -5.42
CA LEU A 85 16.66 -39.05 -4.16
C LEU A 85 15.15 -38.86 -4.16
N GLY A 86 14.51 -39.20 -3.03
CA GLY A 86 13.08 -39.05 -2.81
C GLY A 86 12.76 -38.54 -1.41
N THR A 87 11.49 -38.16 -1.21
CA THR A 87 10.95 -37.79 0.09
C THR A 87 9.74 -38.66 0.39
N VAL A 88 9.71 -39.26 1.58
CA VAL A 88 8.57 -40.04 2.07
C VAL A 88 8.19 -39.49 3.43
N TYR A 89 6.98 -38.95 3.55
CA TYR A 89 6.49 -38.25 4.75
C TYR A 89 7.44 -37.14 5.26
N GLY A 90 8.08 -36.41 4.34
CA GLY A 90 9.01 -35.31 4.67
C GLY A 90 10.43 -35.76 5.07
N ALA A 91 10.71 -37.05 5.12
CA ALA A 91 12.06 -37.57 5.33
C ALA A 91 12.73 -37.92 3.99
N GLU A 92 14.02 -37.58 3.85
CA GLU A 92 14.83 -37.93 2.69
C GLU A 92 15.07 -39.45 2.64
N VAL A 93 14.88 -40.05 1.45
CA VAL A 93 14.99 -41.49 1.21
C VAL A 93 15.60 -41.77 -0.16
N ALA A 94 16.24 -42.92 -0.34
CA ALA A 94 16.68 -43.40 -1.65
C ALA A 94 15.53 -44.08 -2.41
N VAL A 95 15.47 -43.88 -3.74
CA VAL A 95 14.48 -44.49 -4.64
C VAL A 95 15.11 -45.07 -5.91
N CYS A 96 14.40 -46.01 -6.55
CA CYS A 96 14.83 -46.61 -7.82
C CYS A 96 14.16 -45.93 -9.01
N VAL A 97 14.98 -45.41 -9.92
CA VAL A 97 14.54 -44.65 -11.10
C VAL A 97 14.83 -45.46 -12.37
N PRO A 98 13.93 -45.47 -13.37
CA PRO A 98 14.26 -46.01 -14.68
C PRO A 98 15.48 -45.30 -15.30
N PRO A 99 16.28 -46.00 -16.13
CA PRO A 99 17.41 -45.40 -16.82
C PRO A 99 16.88 -44.40 -17.85
N SER A 100 17.57 -43.27 -18.03
CA SER A 100 17.17 -42.24 -18.99
C SER A 100 17.15 -42.83 -20.40
N SER A 101 15.97 -42.93 -21.02
CA SER A 101 15.86 -43.27 -22.44
C SER A 101 16.41 -42.11 -23.27
N THR A 102 17.43 -42.38 -24.09
CA THR A 102 17.97 -41.46 -25.10
C THR A 102 17.00 -41.19 -26.26
N ASN A 103 15.88 -41.92 -26.32
CA ASN A 103 14.87 -41.79 -27.37
C ASN A 103 13.61 -41.09 -26.86
N GLY A 104 13.58 -39.76 -26.96
CA GLY A 104 12.40 -38.94 -27.29
C GLY A 104 11.11 -38.98 -26.45
N SER A 105 10.87 -39.97 -25.61
CA SER A 105 9.82 -39.95 -24.59
C SER A 105 10.44 -39.39 -23.32
N SER A 106 10.04 -38.17 -22.94
CA SER A 106 10.52 -37.43 -21.77
C SER A 106 10.81 -38.36 -20.60
N PRO A 107 12.09 -38.51 -20.16
CA PRO A 107 12.39 -39.33 -19.00
C PRO A 107 11.68 -38.71 -17.80
N LEU A 108 10.85 -39.52 -17.13
CA LEU A 108 10.22 -39.27 -15.84
C LEU A 108 11.29 -39.10 -14.75
N CYS A 109 12.07 -38.01 -14.84
CA CYS A 109 13.20 -37.58 -14.00
C CYS A 109 14.57 -37.91 -14.63
N SER A 110 15.31 -36.87 -15.04
CA SER A 110 16.74 -36.97 -15.40
C SER A 110 17.61 -36.63 -14.19
N PRO A 111 18.78 -37.29 -13.97
CA PRO A 111 19.68 -37.00 -12.85
C PRO A 111 20.21 -35.55 -12.84
N LYS A 112 20.07 -34.81 -13.93
CA LYS A 112 20.45 -33.39 -14.01
C LYS A 112 19.37 -32.42 -13.52
N PHE A 113 18.11 -32.85 -13.29
CA PHE A 113 17.00 -31.90 -13.05
C PHE A 113 15.93 -32.28 -12.02
N SER A 114 15.95 -33.46 -11.39
CA SER A 114 14.96 -33.79 -10.34
C SER A 114 15.59 -33.75 -8.95
N GLY A 115 15.25 -32.74 -8.17
CA GLY A 115 15.74 -32.61 -6.79
C GLY A 115 15.14 -33.65 -5.83
N TYR A 116 13.95 -34.19 -6.13
CA TYR A 116 13.25 -35.21 -5.33
C TYR A 116 12.21 -35.98 -6.18
N ILE A 117 12.02 -37.27 -5.89
CA ILE A 117 11.05 -38.18 -6.51
C ILE A 117 10.11 -38.77 -5.44
N GLY A 118 8.79 -38.61 -5.62
CA GLY A 118 7.77 -39.29 -4.80
C GLY A 118 7.14 -40.48 -5.53
N ARG A 119 6.72 -41.53 -4.80
CA ARG A 119 5.97 -42.69 -5.35
C ARG A 119 4.48 -42.60 -5.03
N THR A 120 3.61 -42.80 -6.02
CA THR A 120 2.17 -42.98 -5.81
C THR A 120 1.87 -44.34 -5.17
N LYS A 121 0.67 -44.53 -4.60
CA LYS A 121 0.18 -45.86 -4.18
C LYS A 121 0.17 -46.87 -5.33
N ASP A 122 0.13 -46.36 -6.55
CA ASP A 122 0.01 -47.11 -7.80
C ASP A 122 1.39 -47.30 -8.48
N GLY A 123 2.47 -46.86 -7.82
CA GLY A 123 3.85 -47.04 -8.27
C GLY A 123 4.38 -46.01 -9.27
N GLN A 124 3.64 -44.95 -9.60
CA GLN A 124 4.09 -43.89 -10.51
C GLN A 124 4.99 -42.87 -9.79
N ASN A 125 5.99 -42.34 -10.50
CA ASN A 125 6.95 -41.37 -9.98
C ASN A 125 6.52 -39.93 -10.31
N VAL A 126 6.65 -39.02 -9.35
CA VAL A 126 6.46 -37.56 -9.56
C VAL A 126 7.81 -36.85 -9.45
N CYS A 127 8.15 -36.07 -10.47
CA CYS A 127 9.41 -35.32 -10.55
C CYS A 127 9.18 -33.86 -10.16
N CYS A 128 9.89 -33.40 -9.13
CA CYS A 128 9.83 -32.01 -8.68
C CYS A 128 11.13 -31.26 -8.99
N GLY A 129 11.02 -29.95 -9.22
CA GLY A 129 12.16 -29.07 -9.48
C GLY A 129 13.12 -28.95 -8.29
N ALA A 130 14.26 -28.28 -8.51
CA ALA A 130 15.32 -28.16 -7.50
C ALA A 130 14.85 -27.52 -6.16
N ASN A 131 13.85 -26.64 -6.21
CA ASN A 131 13.28 -25.94 -5.05
C ASN A 131 11.97 -26.55 -4.53
N GLU A 132 11.57 -27.71 -5.05
CA GLU A 132 10.31 -28.37 -4.76
C GLU A 132 10.52 -29.78 -4.16
N GLU A 133 9.56 -30.23 -3.36
CA GLU A 133 9.51 -31.58 -2.80
C GLU A 133 8.19 -32.26 -3.18
N ALA A 134 8.17 -33.59 -3.17
CA ALA A 134 6.92 -34.32 -3.32
C ALA A 134 6.04 -34.11 -2.08
N GLY A 135 4.86 -33.53 -2.30
CA GLY A 135 3.84 -33.33 -1.29
C GLY A 135 3.02 -34.60 -1.02
N PRO A 136 2.08 -34.51 -0.05
CA PRO A 136 1.20 -35.61 0.30
C PRO A 136 0.37 -36.07 -0.90
N ALA A 137 0.05 -37.37 -0.99
CA ALA A 137 -0.88 -37.86 -2.01
C ALA A 137 -2.25 -37.16 -1.85
N GLY A 138 -2.60 -36.30 -2.81
CA GLY A 138 -3.85 -35.55 -2.80
C GLY A 138 -5.03 -36.46 -3.09
N ARG A 139 -6.09 -36.39 -2.29
CA ARG A 139 -7.32 -37.19 -2.45
C ARG A 139 -8.27 -36.61 -3.52
N LYS A 140 -7.77 -36.07 -4.64
CA LYS A 140 -8.63 -35.51 -5.70
C LYS A 140 -8.92 -36.56 -6.77
N LEU A 141 -10.20 -36.92 -6.90
CA LEU A 141 -10.79 -37.64 -8.05
C LEU A 141 -10.08 -38.95 -8.43
N GLY A 142 -9.96 -39.88 -7.47
CA GLY A 142 -9.66 -41.28 -7.77
C GLY A 142 -8.21 -41.62 -8.16
N ILE A 143 -7.29 -40.64 -8.21
CA ILE A 143 -5.88 -40.87 -8.50
C ILE A 143 -5.04 -40.29 -7.35
N ASN A 144 -4.32 -41.16 -6.62
CA ASN A 144 -3.42 -40.77 -5.52
C ASN A 144 -2.11 -40.19 -6.09
N THR A 145 -2.19 -39.06 -6.77
CA THR A 145 -1.01 -38.40 -7.35
C THR A 145 -0.43 -37.43 -6.32
N PRO A 146 0.81 -37.64 -5.82
CA PRO A 146 1.53 -36.60 -5.11
C PRO A 146 1.77 -35.42 -6.06
N TYR A 147 1.79 -34.20 -5.52
CA TYR A 147 2.05 -32.99 -6.28
C TYR A 147 3.32 -32.33 -5.75
N CYS A 148 3.97 -31.50 -6.56
CA CYS A 148 5.16 -30.77 -6.11
C CYS A 148 4.76 -29.56 -5.26
N GLN A 149 5.42 -29.41 -4.11
CA GLN A 149 5.22 -28.30 -3.18
C GLN A 149 6.56 -27.62 -2.87
N PRO A 150 6.59 -26.33 -2.48
CA PRO A 150 7.84 -25.63 -2.17
C PRO A 150 8.55 -26.24 -0.96
N LYS A 151 9.87 -26.43 -1.04
CA LYS A 151 10.68 -26.98 0.07
C LYS A 151 10.71 -26.07 1.30
N ARG A 152 10.87 -24.77 1.05
CA ARG A 152 11.16 -23.72 2.05
C ARG A 152 10.75 -22.34 1.51
N ALA A 153 10.77 -21.32 2.36
CA ALA A 153 10.39 -19.96 1.97
C ALA A 153 11.17 -19.40 0.77
N ALA A 154 12.46 -19.71 0.66
CA ALA A 154 13.30 -19.28 -0.47
C ALA A 154 12.90 -19.91 -1.83
N ALA A 155 11.98 -20.87 -1.84
CA ALA A 155 11.42 -21.44 -3.08
C ALA A 155 10.31 -20.57 -3.69
N CYS A 156 9.73 -19.64 -2.92
CA CYS A 156 8.67 -18.76 -3.39
C CYS A 156 9.24 -17.59 -4.20
N ALA A 157 8.49 -17.11 -5.19
CA ALA A 157 8.89 -15.98 -6.00
C ALA A 157 8.90 -14.67 -5.18
N ALA A 158 9.59 -13.65 -5.69
CA ALA A 158 9.59 -12.34 -5.06
C ALA A 158 8.14 -11.80 -4.91
N GLY A 159 7.77 -11.43 -3.69
CA GLY A 159 6.41 -10.97 -3.35
C GLY A 159 5.44 -12.09 -2.94
N GLU A 160 5.80 -13.37 -3.11
CA GLU A 160 5.01 -14.47 -2.56
C GLU A 160 5.36 -14.74 -1.10
N GLN A 161 4.37 -15.18 -0.32
CA GLN A 161 4.56 -15.57 1.07
C GLN A 161 4.43 -17.09 1.23
N PHE A 162 5.41 -17.69 1.91
CA PHE A 162 5.41 -19.13 2.19
C PHE A 162 4.48 -19.47 3.36
N VAL A 163 3.71 -20.53 3.19
CA VAL A 163 2.74 -21.02 4.18
C VAL A 163 2.93 -22.52 4.33
N GLN A 164 2.95 -22.95 5.57
CA GLN A 164 3.00 -24.36 5.94
C GLN A 164 1.88 -24.65 6.92
N GLY A 165 1.17 -25.74 6.68
CA GLY A 165 0.07 -26.19 7.53
C GLY A 165 0.13 -27.70 7.73
N THR A 166 -0.20 -28.14 8.94
CA THR A 166 -0.29 -29.57 9.26
C THR A 166 -1.76 -29.96 9.20
N GLY A 167 -2.16 -30.64 8.12
CA GLY A 167 -3.47 -31.26 8.03
C GLY A 167 -3.60 -32.44 8.99
N ASN A 168 -4.77 -33.08 9.01
CA ASN A 168 -5.06 -34.23 9.89
C ASN A 168 -4.04 -35.38 9.84
N TYR A 169 -3.18 -35.47 8.82
CA TYR A 169 -2.20 -36.56 8.67
C TYR A 169 -0.85 -36.17 8.04
N GLN A 170 -0.68 -34.96 7.50
CA GLN A 170 0.49 -34.58 6.68
C GLN A 170 0.76 -33.08 6.75
N THR A 171 2.03 -32.70 6.58
CA THR A 171 2.46 -31.31 6.39
C THR A 171 2.35 -30.93 4.92
N GLU A 172 1.56 -29.91 4.62
CA GLU A 172 1.45 -29.29 3.30
C GLU A 172 2.14 -27.92 3.28
N LYS A 173 2.69 -27.53 2.14
CA LYS A 173 3.41 -26.27 1.92
C LYS A 173 2.91 -25.57 0.66
N LYS A 174 2.86 -24.24 0.68
CA LYS A 174 2.38 -23.43 -0.45
C LYS A 174 3.02 -22.05 -0.49
N CYS A 175 3.22 -21.51 -1.69
CA CYS A 175 3.52 -20.10 -1.90
C CYS A 175 2.22 -19.35 -2.22
N CYS A 176 1.93 -18.31 -1.44
CA CYS A 176 0.75 -17.48 -1.61
C CYS A 176 1.10 -16.19 -2.34
N PRO A 177 0.35 -15.84 -3.40
CA PRO A 177 0.55 -14.57 -4.11
C PRO A 177 0.45 -13.36 -3.17
N SER A 178 1.13 -12.27 -3.52
CA SER A 178 1.15 -11.02 -2.74
C SER A 178 -0.24 -10.42 -2.46
N ASN A 179 -1.24 -10.74 -3.29
CA ASN A 179 -2.63 -10.31 -3.13
C ASN A 179 -3.49 -11.29 -2.29
N THR A 180 -2.86 -12.18 -1.53
CA THR A 180 -3.52 -13.13 -0.63
C THR A 180 -2.86 -13.13 0.74
N ILE A 181 -3.61 -13.57 1.74
CA ILE A 181 -3.10 -13.74 3.10
C ILE A 181 -2.80 -15.23 3.30
N PRO A 182 -1.56 -15.59 3.65
CA PRO A 182 -1.24 -16.88 4.25
C PRO A 182 -2.17 -17.24 5.40
N SER A 183 -2.87 -18.36 5.30
CA SER A 183 -3.70 -18.85 6.40
C SER A 183 -3.80 -20.37 6.37
N ASN A 184 -4.34 -20.95 7.44
CA ASN A 184 -4.59 -22.38 7.55
C ASN A 184 -6.10 -22.60 7.63
N HIS A 185 -6.63 -23.45 6.75
CA HIS A 185 -8.03 -23.83 6.77
C HIS A 185 -8.30 -24.53 8.11
N PRO A 186 -9.54 -24.57 8.63
CA PRO A 186 -9.84 -25.23 9.91
C PRO A 186 -9.36 -26.69 10.04
N ASN A 187 -9.08 -27.37 8.92
CA ASN A 187 -8.50 -28.71 8.88
C ASN A 187 -6.95 -28.72 8.86
N GLY A 188 -6.31 -27.57 9.11
CA GLY A 188 -4.86 -27.39 9.18
C GLY A 188 -4.14 -27.19 7.85
N LEU A 189 -4.83 -27.25 6.70
CA LEU A 189 -4.20 -27.13 5.39
C LEU A 189 -3.84 -25.67 5.04
N PRO A 190 -2.65 -25.40 4.48
CA PRO A 190 -2.27 -24.06 4.07
C PRO A 190 -3.14 -23.62 2.89
N PHE A 191 -3.73 -22.43 3.00
CA PHE A 191 -4.50 -21.82 1.94
C PHE A 191 -4.14 -20.34 1.81
N CYS A 192 -4.36 -19.82 0.60
CA CYS A 192 -4.16 -18.42 0.29
C CYS A 192 -5.52 -17.75 0.36
N ALA A 193 -5.83 -17.15 1.50
CA ALA A 193 -7.08 -16.44 1.68
C ALA A 193 -7.10 -15.22 0.75
N LYS A 194 -8.20 -15.03 0.03
CA LYS A 194 -8.39 -13.80 -0.74
C LYS A 194 -8.19 -12.60 0.18
N LEU A 195 -7.28 -11.69 -0.18
CA LEU A 195 -7.11 -10.44 0.56
C LEU A 195 -8.40 -9.63 0.40
N SER A 196 -9.20 -9.60 1.47
CA SER A 196 -10.33 -8.69 1.54
C SER A 196 -9.77 -7.30 1.83
N LEU A 197 -10.10 -6.32 0.99
CA LEU A 197 -9.71 -4.92 1.11
C LEU A 197 -10.93 -4.08 1.49
N PRO A 198 -10.75 -2.92 2.15
CA PRO A 198 -11.85 -1.97 2.30
C PRO A 198 -12.32 -1.52 0.91
N THR A 199 -13.57 -1.09 0.80
CA THR A 199 -14.09 -0.52 -0.45
C THR A 199 -14.22 0.99 -0.31
N LEU A 200 -14.07 1.69 -1.43
CA LEU A 200 -14.15 3.15 -1.48
C LEU A 200 -14.69 3.61 -2.84
N SER A 201 -15.59 4.60 -2.82
CA SER A 201 -16.18 5.20 -4.01
C SER A 201 -16.46 6.68 -3.79
N ILE A 202 -15.97 7.53 -4.68
CA ILE A 202 -16.28 8.96 -4.67
C ILE A 202 -17.72 9.14 -5.18
N THR A 203 -18.57 9.74 -4.35
CA THR A 203 -19.98 10.04 -4.70
C THR A 203 -20.17 11.50 -5.10
N ASN A 204 -19.34 12.42 -4.58
CA ASN A 204 -19.25 13.79 -5.07
C ASN A 204 -17.78 14.22 -5.20
N PRO A 205 -17.33 14.76 -6.35
CA PRO A 205 -18.10 15.11 -7.56
C PRO A 205 -18.71 13.88 -8.21
N ALA A 206 -19.83 13.96 -8.94
CA ALA A 206 -20.50 12.78 -9.52
C ALA A 206 -19.93 12.38 -10.89
N ALA A 207 -19.32 13.34 -11.59
CA ALA A 207 -18.70 13.16 -12.89
C ALA A 207 -17.20 13.52 -12.81
N ASP A 208 -16.41 12.95 -13.72
CA ASP A 208 -15.04 13.38 -13.91
C ASP A 208 -15.02 14.79 -14.54
N HIS A 209 -14.02 15.61 -14.20
CA HIS A 209 -13.89 16.99 -14.66
C HIS A 209 -15.05 17.94 -14.30
N GLN A 210 -15.79 17.65 -13.23
CA GLN A 210 -16.85 18.54 -12.76
C GLN A 210 -16.27 19.90 -12.36
N SER A 211 -16.93 20.98 -12.78
CA SER A 211 -16.59 22.34 -12.38
C SER A 211 -16.87 22.54 -10.88
N ALA A 212 -15.91 23.10 -10.16
CA ALA A 212 -15.97 23.33 -8.73
C ALA A 212 -15.64 24.79 -8.40
N GLY A 213 -16.44 25.43 -7.54
CA GLY A 213 -16.28 26.81 -7.10
C GLY A 213 -16.72 27.01 -5.66
N GLY A 214 -16.24 28.07 -5.01
CA GLY A 214 -16.50 28.38 -3.60
C GLY A 214 -16.16 27.23 -2.63
N ALA A 215 -17.09 26.95 -1.72
CA ALA A 215 -17.01 25.80 -0.82
C ALA A 215 -17.60 24.56 -1.50
N PHE A 216 -16.77 23.81 -2.24
CA PHE A 216 -17.22 22.65 -3.00
C PHE A 216 -17.20 21.36 -2.15
N PRO A 217 -18.33 20.65 -1.97
CA PRO A 217 -18.35 19.43 -1.18
C PRO A 217 -17.64 18.29 -1.93
N LEU A 218 -16.78 17.55 -1.26
CA LEU A 218 -16.22 16.28 -1.74
C LEU A 218 -16.72 15.18 -0.83
N THR A 219 -17.40 14.19 -1.41
CA THR A 219 -18.03 13.10 -0.65
C THR A 219 -17.49 11.76 -1.11
N VAL A 220 -17.09 10.95 -0.13
CA VAL A 220 -16.59 9.60 -0.35
C VAL A 220 -17.34 8.61 0.52
N ALA A 221 -17.86 7.56 -0.11
CA ALA A 221 -18.43 6.41 0.57
C ALA A 221 -17.38 5.31 0.67
N PHE A 222 -17.37 4.61 1.79
CA PHE A 222 -16.45 3.51 2.05
C PHE A 222 -17.12 2.45 2.91
N THR A 223 -16.56 1.24 2.88
CA THR A 223 -17.04 0.13 3.71
C THR A 223 -15.85 -0.69 4.20
N ALA A 224 -15.79 -0.89 5.51
CA ALA A 224 -14.85 -1.82 6.13
C ALA A 224 -15.23 -3.26 5.76
N ARG A 225 -14.31 -4.18 5.98
CA ARG A 225 -14.57 -5.61 5.75
C ARG A 225 -15.26 -6.22 6.96
N PRO A 226 -15.82 -7.44 6.83
CA PRO A 226 -16.30 -8.18 7.98
C PRO A 226 -15.24 -8.25 9.08
N ASN A 227 -15.67 -8.01 10.33
CA ASN A 227 -14.81 -8.03 11.52
C ASN A 227 -13.62 -7.05 11.48
N SER A 228 -13.75 -5.94 10.74
CA SER A 228 -12.77 -4.86 10.72
C SER A 228 -13.47 -3.49 10.78
N SER A 229 -12.71 -2.44 11.06
CA SER A 229 -13.19 -1.06 11.08
C SER A 229 -12.28 -0.18 10.23
N ILE A 230 -12.80 0.97 9.80
CA ILE A 230 -11.99 2.00 9.15
C ILE A 230 -11.23 2.79 10.21
N SER A 231 -9.91 2.90 10.05
CA SER A 231 -9.04 3.68 10.95
C SER A 231 -8.91 5.13 10.50
N ALA A 232 -8.82 5.37 9.19
CA ALA A 232 -8.72 6.72 8.62
C ALA A 232 -9.21 6.79 7.17
N VAL A 233 -9.67 7.97 6.77
CA VAL A 233 -9.78 8.37 5.36
C VAL A 233 -8.97 9.64 5.16
N GLN A 234 -8.11 9.67 4.15
CA GLN A 234 -7.24 10.78 3.80
C GLN A 234 -7.62 11.32 2.42
N LEU A 235 -7.70 12.64 2.31
CA LEU A 235 -7.88 13.38 1.06
C LEU A 235 -6.53 13.97 0.64
N PHE A 236 -6.18 13.78 -0.62
CA PHE A 236 -5.07 14.42 -1.29
C PHE A 236 -5.57 15.22 -2.50
N ILE A 237 -4.94 16.36 -2.76
CA ILE A 237 -5.15 17.20 -3.94
C ILE A 237 -3.79 17.27 -4.67
N ASP A 238 -3.76 16.86 -5.94
CA ASP A 238 -2.53 16.77 -6.76
C ASP A 238 -1.37 16.03 -6.08
N GLY A 239 -1.71 14.98 -5.34
CA GLY A 239 -0.77 14.17 -4.58
C GLY A 239 -0.31 14.77 -3.26
N GLN A 240 -0.71 16.00 -2.92
CA GLN A 240 -0.42 16.62 -1.63
C GLN A 240 -1.51 16.31 -0.62
N PHE A 241 -1.12 16.00 0.62
CA PHE A 241 -2.07 15.76 1.70
C PHE A 241 -2.84 17.03 2.04
N GLU A 242 -4.18 16.95 2.00
CA GLU A 242 -5.07 18.08 2.28
C GLU A 242 -5.78 17.90 3.63
N ARG A 243 -6.35 16.72 3.88
CA ARG A 243 -7.15 16.49 5.09
C ARG A 243 -7.23 15.02 5.46
N GLN A 244 -7.39 14.77 6.76
CA GLN A 244 -7.76 13.47 7.31
C GLN A 244 -9.13 13.53 7.99
N SER A 245 -9.85 12.42 7.97
CA SER A 245 -11.11 12.23 8.69
C SER A 245 -10.97 12.42 10.21
N PRO A 246 -12.02 12.85 10.91
CA PRO A 246 -12.04 12.85 12.37
C PRO A 246 -12.02 11.43 12.96
N SER A 247 -11.76 11.32 14.27
CA SER A 247 -11.99 10.07 15.01
C SER A 247 -13.50 9.74 15.02
N ASN A 248 -13.84 8.44 15.02
CA ASN A 248 -15.22 7.93 14.89
C ASN A 248 -15.91 8.29 13.56
N LEU A 249 -15.18 8.13 12.46
CA LEU A 249 -15.69 8.39 11.12
C LEU A 249 -16.88 7.48 10.76
N ILE A 250 -17.92 8.09 10.16
CA ILE A 250 -19.08 7.39 9.59
C ILE A 250 -19.05 7.58 8.07
N SER A 251 -19.43 6.54 7.34
CA SER A 251 -19.59 6.58 5.88
C SER A 251 -20.98 7.11 5.51
N PRO A 252 -21.12 8.03 4.55
CA PRO A 252 -20.05 8.67 3.78
C PRO A 252 -19.39 9.84 4.54
N TRP A 253 -18.13 10.14 4.21
CA TRP A 253 -17.43 11.32 4.70
C TRP A 253 -17.50 12.45 3.67
N THR A 254 -17.89 13.65 4.12
CA THR A 254 -17.92 14.86 3.28
C THR A 254 -16.96 15.92 3.82
N VAL A 255 -16.21 16.55 2.93
CA VAL A 255 -15.32 17.69 3.21
C VAL A 255 -15.61 18.82 2.22
N ASN A 256 -15.76 20.05 2.72
CA ASN A 256 -15.88 21.22 1.85
C ASN A 256 -14.48 21.73 1.47
N LEU A 257 -14.09 21.46 0.22
CA LEU A 257 -12.88 22.01 -0.38
C LEU A 257 -13.09 23.52 -0.62
N GLN A 258 -12.17 24.33 -0.11
CA GLN A 258 -12.16 25.77 -0.36
C GLN A 258 -11.43 26.01 -1.68
N THR A 259 -12.17 26.03 -2.79
CA THR A 259 -11.57 26.01 -4.14
C THR A 259 -10.76 27.26 -4.44
N TRP A 260 -11.11 28.39 -3.82
CA TRP A 260 -10.38 29.67 -3.92
C TRP A 260 -8.94 29.60 -3.41
N LYS A 261 -8.52 28.54 -2.70
CA LYS A 261 -7.12 28.34 -2.30
C LYS A 261 -6.25 27.68 -3.37
N LEU A 262 -6.88 27.14 -4.41
CA LEU A 262 -6.26 26.42 -5.51
C LEU A 262 -6.22 27.30 -6.76
N ALA A 263 -5.27 27.03 -7.64
CA ALA A 263 -5.21 27.70 -8.92
C ALA A 263 -6.42 27.33 -9.79
N PRO A 264 -6.88 28.21 -10.71
CA PRO A 264 -7.89 27.82 -11.68
C PRO A 264 -7.40 26.70 -12.60
N GLY A 265 -8.29 25.78 -12.97
CA GLY A 265 -7.99 24.69 -13.90
C GLY A 265 -8.10 23.28 -13.31
N PRO A 266 -7.51 22.27 -13.96
CA PRO A 266 -7.70 20.87 -13.58
C PRO A 266 -6.88 20.50 -12.33
N HIS A 267 -7.54 19.86 -11.37
CA HIS A 267 -6.95 19.29 -10.17
C HIS A 267 -7.37 17.82 -10.01
N THR A 268 -6.48 16.99 -9.45
CA THR A 268 -6.77 15.58 -9.15
C THR A 268 -7.06 15.42 -7.67
N ILE A 269 -8.25 14.94 -7.32
CA ILE A 269 -8.60 14.55 -5.96
C ILE A 269 -8.37 13.06 -5.78
N LYS A 270 -7.78 12.67 -4.66
CA LYS A 270 -7.58 11.27 -4.27
C LYS A 270 -8.04 11.05 -2.85
N PHE A 271 -8.93 10.09 -2.66
CA PHE A 271 -9.23 9.57 -1.34
C PHE A 271 -8.51 8.25 -1.12
N VAL A 272 -7.93 8.07 0.06
CA VAL A 272 -7.35 6.81 0.53
C VAL A 272 -8.06 6.42 1.83
N VAL A 273 -8.64 5.24 1.88
CA VAL A 273 -9.17 4.65 3.12
C VAL A 273 -8.18 3.63 3.64
N THR A 274 -7.97 3.64 4.96
CA THR A 274 -7.15 2.68 5.69
C THR A 274 -8.02 2.01 6.74
N ASP A 275 -7.93 0.69 6.87
CA ASP A 275 -8.61 -0.05 7.93
C ASP A 275 -7.70 -0.28 9.15
N ASN A 276 -8.26 -0.89 10.20
CA ASN A 276 -7.57 -1.17 11.46
C ASN A 276 -6.48 -2.27 11.36
N LEU A 277 -6.27 -2.85 10.18
CA LEU A 277 -5.17 -3.78 9.88
C LEU A 277 -4.21 -3.19 8.83
N ASP A 278 -4.18 -1.87 8.70
CA ASP A 278 -3.31 -1.09 7.80
C ASP A 278 -3.44 -1.42 6.30
N ARG A 279 -4.57 -2.00 5.90
CA ARG A 279 -4.84 -2.25 4.48
C ARG A 279 -5.64 -1.10 3.90
N THR A 280 -5.35 -0.79 2.64
CA THR A 280 -5.83 0.43 2.01
C THR A 280 -6.62 0.18 0.74
N ALA A 281 -7.49 1.13 0.40
CA ALA A 281 -8.09 1.28 -0.91
C ALA A 281 -8.15 2.77 -1.29
N SER A 282 -8.16 3.07 -2.58
CA SER A 282 -8.17 4.45 -3.06
C SER A 282 -9.04 4.63 -4.29
N ALA A 283 -9.58 5.82 -4.45
CA ALA A 283 -10.23 6.27 -5.67
C ALA A 283 -9.83 7.72 -5.96
N GLU A 284 -9.84 8.05 -7.24
CA GLU A 284 -9.44 9.35 -7.75
C GLU A 284 -10.52 9.89 -8.69
N ARG A 285 -10.61 11.22 -8.76
CA ARG A 285 -11.46 11.95 -9.71
C ARG A 285 -10.75 13.25 -10.06
N ARG A 286 -10.95 13.77 -11.27
CA ARG A 286 -10.51 15.10 -11.64
C ARG A 286 -11.65 16.08 -11.44
N ILE A 287 -11.32 17.28 -10.99
CA ILE A 287 -12.21 18.42 -10.91
C ILE A 287 -11.57 19.59 -11.66
N ASN A 288 -12.38 20.50 -12.17
CA ASN A 288 -11.89 21.74 -12.74
C ASN A 288 -12.28 22.87 -11.79
N ILE A 289 -11.29 23.49 -11.15
CA ILE A 289 -11.48 24.64 -10.29
C ILE A 289 -11.80 25.84 -11.17
N ALA A 290 -12.96 26.45 -10.94
CA ALA A 290 -13.34 27.71 -11.56
C ALA A 290 -12.53 28.85 -10.95
N ALA A 291 -12.16 29.83 -11.78
CA ALA A 291 -11.54 31.05 -11.29
C ALA A 291 -12.52 31.81 -10.39
N GLU A 292 -12.04 32.28 -9.25
CA GLU A 292 -12.79 33.23 -8.44
C GLU A 292 -12.69 34.61 -9.08
N THR A 293 -13.83 35.25 -9.32
CA THR A 293 -13.89 36.50 -10.09
C THR A 293 -14.74 37.57 -9.40
N ALA A 294 -15.40 37.24 -8.29
CA ALA A 294 -16.15 38.22 -7.53
C ALA A 294 -15.17 39.11 -6.74
N PRO A 295 -15.10 40.41 -7.02
CA PRO A 295 -14.28 41.30 -6.20
C PRO A 295 -14.95 41.58 -4.85
N PRO A 296 -14.17 41.93 -3.82
CA PRO A 296 -14.72 42.38 -2.54
C PRO A 296 -15.70 43.54 -2.68
N LEU A 297 -16.82 43.47 -1.96
CA LEU A 297 -17.77 44.57 -1.86
C LEU A 297 -17.31 45.59 -0.81
N VAL A 298 -16.80 46.74 -1.26
CA VAL A 298 -16.35 47.84 -0.40
C VAL A 298 -17.44 48.91 -0.25
N LYS A 299 -17.70 49.38 0.97
CA LYS A 299 -18.74 50.39 1.27
C LYS A 299 -18.30 51.39 2.32
N PHE A 300 -18.45 52.68 2.02
CA PHE A 300 -18.38 53.72 3.06
C PHE A 300 -19.66 53.69 3.90
N LEU A 301 -19.49 53.53 5.20
CA LEU A 301 -20.56 53.52 6.20
C LEU A 301 -20.69 54.88 6.88
N GLN A 302 -19.56 55.57 7.11
CA GLN A 302 -19.53 56.90 7.68
C GLN A 302 -18.49 57.79 6.97
N PRO A 303 -18.82 59.08 6.78
CA PRO A 303 -20.18 59.61 6.88
C PRO A 303 -21.08 59.01 5.77
N PRO A 304 -22.41 58.97 5.96
CA PRO A 304 -23.33 58.53 4.90
C PRO A 304 -23.08 59.30 3.60
N LEU A 305 -23.24 58.63 2.45
CA LEU A 305 -23.08 59.27 1.14
C LEU A 305 -23.98 60.51 1.02
N GLY A 306 -23.39 61.62 0.58
CA GLY A 306 -24.09 62.91 0.46
C GLY A 306 -24.12 63.76 1.73
N THR A 307 -23.43 63.35 2.81
CA THR A 307 -23.30 64.18 4.02
C THR A 307 -22.48 65.44 3.70
N ILE A 308 -23.14 66.61 3.80
CA ILE A 308 -22.52 67.93 3.69
C ILE A 308 -23.11 68.87 4.78
N PRO A 309 -22.28 69.65 5.51
CA PRO A 309 -20.81 69.58 5.53
C PRO A 309 -20.31 68.27 6.16
N TRP A 310 -19.07 67.88 5.87
CA TRP A 310 -18.45 66.68 6.42
C TRP A 310 -18.32 66.78 7.94
N PRO A 311 -18.57 65.70 8.72
CA PRO A 311 -18.44 65.76 10.16
C PRO A 311 -16.97 65.87 10.55
N ILE A 312 -16.59 67.05 11.06
CA ILE A 312 -15.26 67.33 11.59
C ILE A 312 -15.27 67.09 13.09
N VAL A 313 -14.32 66.29 13.57
CA VAL A 313 -14.09 66.08 15.00
C VAL A 313 -12.69 66.60 15.34
N GLY A 314 -12.62 67.75 16.00
CA GLY A 314 -11.37 68.46 16.22
C GLY A 314 -10.77 68.97 14.90
N SER A 315 -9.63 68.41 14.48
CA SER A 315 -8.91 68.80 13.25
C SER A 315 -8.85 67.66 12.21
N SER A 316 -9.76 66.69 12.30
CA SER A 316 -9.82 65.52 11.42
C SER A 316 -11.24 65.20 10.99
N ILE A 317 -11.39 64.55 9.84
CA ILE A 317 -12.62 63.87 9.45
C ILE A 317 -12.55 62.39 9.88
N HIS A 318 -13.66 61.84 10.34
CA HIS A 318 -13.76 60.42 10.68
C HIS A 318 -14.48 59.67 9.57
N ILE A 319 -13.90 58.56 9.12
CA ILE A 319 -14.52 57.66 8.16
C ILE A 319 -14.66 56.26 8.72
N GLN A 320 -15.71 55.59 8.29
CA GLN A 320 -15.90 54.17 8.52
C GLN A 320 -16.20 53.49 7.19
N VAL A 321 -15.49 52.41 6.89
CA VAL A 321 -15.63 51.65 5.64
C VAL A 321 -15.65 50.17 5.96
N SER A 322 -16.42 49.40 5.20
CA SER A 322 -16.42 47.93 5.26
C SER A 322 -15.97 47.30 3.96
N ALA A 323 -15.38 46.13 4.04
CA ALA A 323 -15.15 45.23 2.91
C ALA A 323 -15.78 43.87 3.21
N GLN A 324 -16.39 43.25 2.21
CA GLN A 324 -17.11 42.00 2.36
C GLN A 324 -16.82 41.09 1.17
N ASP A 325 -16.41 39.86 1.46
CA ASP A 325 -16.15 38.84 0.44
C ASP A 325 -16.44 37.44 1.00
N GLU A 326 -16.74 36.48 0.12
CA GLU A 326 -17.02 35.09 0.52
C GLU A 326 -15.75 34.28 0.81
N THR A 327 -14.66 34.55 0.11
CA THR A 327 -13.34 33.94 0.33
C THR A 327 -12.62 34.56 1.52
N GLY A 328 -12.96 35.81 1.84
CA GLY A 328 -12.31 36.63 2.86
C GLY A 328 -11.56 37.80 2.25
N ILE A 329 -10.95 38.62 3.09
CA ILE A 329 -10.20 39.80 2.66
C ILE A 329 -8.72 39.54 2.88
N GLY A 330 -7.91 39.54 1.82
CA GLY A 330 -6.47 39.34 1.89
C GLY A 330 -5.72 40.64 2.21
N GLN A 331 -6.16 41.75 1.65
CA GLN A 331 -5.63 43.09 1.95
C GLN A 331 -6.76 44.12 1.97
N PHE A 332 -6.68 45.11 2.87
CA PHE A 332 -7.64 46.20 2.94
C PHE A 332 -6.90 47.50 3.28
N GLN A 333 -7.04 48.52 2.44
CA GLN A 333 -6.33 49.79 2.57
C GLN A 333 -7.25 50.96 2.28
N VAL A 334 -6.89 52.12 2.85
CA VAL A 334 -7.47 53.41 2.49
C VAL A 334 -6.37 54.30 1.93
N CYS A 335 -6.72 54.97 0.84
CA CYS A 335 -5.85 55.81 0.05
C CYS A 335 -6.43 57.22 -0.02
N LEU A 336 -5.55 58.20 0.13
CA LEU A 336 -5.86 59.62 -0.07
C LEU A 336 -5.13 60.06 -1.33
N ASP A 337 -5.86 60.61 -2.30
CA ASP A 337 -5.33 61.09 -3.58
C ASP A 337 -4.40 60.05 -4.23
N ALA A 338 -4.91 58.82 -4.37
CA ALA A 338 -4.21 57.63 -4.88
C ALA A 338 -3.03 57.11 -4.04
N THR A 339 -2.69 57.74 -2.92
CA THR A 339 -1.63 57.28 -2.01
C THR A 339 -2.21 56.50 -0.84
N CYS A 340 -2.01 55.18 -0.83
CA CYS A 340 -2.50 54.29 0.22
C CYS A 340 -1.63 54.40 1.49
N SER A 341 -2.15 55.06 2.51
CA SER A 341 -1.40 55.38 3.74
C SER A 341 -1.92 54.63 4.97
N TRP A 342 -3.13 54.08 4.91
CA TRP A 342 -3.74 53.38 6.02
C TRP A 342 -4.03 51.94 5.66
N THR A 343 -3.58 51.02 6.52
CA THR A 343 -3.90 49.60 6.42
C THR A 343 -5.02 49.28 7.40
N CYS A 344 -6.01 48.53 6.92
CA CYS A 344 -7.19 48.16 7.67
C CYS A 344 -7.13 46.69 8.10
N PRO A 345 -7.93 46.27 9.10
CA PRO A 345 -8.04 44.88 9.50
C PRO A 345 -8.59 44.00 8.38
N THR A 346 -8.05 42.77 8.27
CA THR A 346 -8.47 41.76 7.29
C THR A 346 -9.20 40.57 7.92
N SER A 347 -9.22 40.48 9.24
CA SER A 347 -9.97 39.47 10.00
C SER A 347 -11.28 40.02 10.52
N ALA A 348 -12.40 39.35 10.22
CA ALA A 348 -13.71 39.71 10.76
C ALA A 348 -13.72 39.59 12.31
N PRO A 349 -14.43 40.47 13.03
CA PRO A 349 -14.46 40.47 14.49
C PRO A 349 -15.09 39.22 15.10
N THR A 350 -15.86 38.45 14.32
CA THR A 350 -16.38 37.12 14.70
C THR A 350 -16.15 36.14 13.55
N SER A 351 -15.60 34.95 13.86
CA SER A 351 -15.17 33.95 12.86
C SER A 351 -16.30 33.28 12.08
N ASN A 352 -17.56 33.48 12.48
CA ASN A 352 -18.72 32.70 12.04
C ASN A 352 -19.69 33.46 11.12
N ASN A 353 -19.45 34.74 10.83
CA ASN A 353 -20.28 35.48 9.89
C ASN A 353 -19.80 35.23 8.46
N LEU A 354 -20.62 34.51 7.68
CA LEU A 354 -20.56 34.50 6.23
C LEU A 354 -21.61 35.50 5.70
N PRO A 355 -21.25 36.42 4.77
CA PRO A 355 -19.91 36.63 4.21
C PRO A 355 -18.96 37.29 5.22
N ARG A 356 -17.65 37.12 5.04
CA ARG A 356 -16.61 37.59 5.98
C ARG A 356 -16.44 39.11 5.88
N THR A 357 -17.27 39.86 6.60
CA THR A 357 -17.21 41.33 6.60
C THR A 357 -16.17 41.85 7.58
N VAL A 358 -15.32 42.77 7.12
CA VAL A 358 -14.35 43.54 7.94
C VAL A 358 -14.70 45.01 7.94
N TYR A 359 -14.33 45.71 9.00
CA TYR A 359 -14.58 47.13 9.18
C TYR A 359 -13.28 47.87 9.46
N CYS A 360 -13.18 49.09 8.94
CA CYS A 360 -12.07 49.99 9.16
C CYS A 360 -12.60 51.37 9.56
N SER A 361 -12.10 51.89 10.67
CA SER A 361 -12.43 53.23 11.19
C SER A 361 -11.14 54.03 11.26
N LEU A 362 -11.14 55.22 10.65
CA LEU A 362 -9.93 56.03 10.48
C LEU A 362 -10.27 57.50 10.72
N SER A 363 -9.31 58.24 11.27
CA SER A 363 -9.35 59.70 11.33
C SER A 363 -8.31 60.28 10.38
N ILE A 364 -8.75 61.06 9.39
CA ILE A 364 -7.88 61.71 8.41
C ILE A 364 -7.73 63.18 8.82
N PRO A 365 -6.52 63.65 9.17
CA PRO A 365 -6.28 65.05 9.50
C PRO A 365 -6.62 65.98 8.33
N LEU A 366 -7.30 67.09 8.61
CA LEU A 366 -7.60 68.12 7.61
C LEU A 366 -6.32 68.66 6.95
N ALA A 367 -5.20 68.69 7.69
CA ALA A 367 -3.90 69.11 7.18
C ALA A 367 -3.33 68.18 6.10
N GLN A 368 -3.86 66.97 5.92
CA GLN A 368 -3.48 66.05 4.86
C GLN A 368 -4.35 66.18 3.61
N LEU A 369 -5.58 66.69 3.76
CA LEU A 369 -6.49 66.94 2.65
C LEU A 369 -5.99 68.12 1.80
N PHE A 370 -6.39 68.10 0.53
CA PHE A 370 -6.20 69.17 -0.46
C PHE A 370 -4.73 69.48 -0.78
N LYS A 371 -3.81 68.54 -0.48
CA LYS A 371 -2.38 68.69 -0.74
C LYS A 371 -2.05 68.53 -2.22
N VAL A 372 -2.65 67.53 -2.86
CA VAL A 372 -2.42 67.25 -4.29
C VAL A 372 -3.29 68.18 -5.16
N ASN A 373 -4.55 68.37 -4.76
CA ASN A 373 -5.48 69.28 -5.42
C ASN A 373 -6.07 70.28 -4.39
N PRO A 374 -5.99 71.59 -4.63
CA PRO A 374 -6.37 72.61 -3.65
C PRO A 374 -7.88 72.74 -3.40
N ILE A 375 -8.72 72.05 -4.17
CA ILE A 375 -10.19 72.16 -4.15
C ILE A 375 -10.84 70.86 -3.68
N THR A 376 -10.28 69.71 -4.04
CA THR A 376 -10.86 68.38 -3.73
C THR A 376 -9.82 67.41 -3.25
N SER A 377 -10.21 66.50 -2.36
CA SER A 377 -9.45 65.28 -2.05
C SER A 377 -10.29 64.05 -2.36
N VAL A 378 -9.67 62.99 -2.85
CA VAL A 378 -10.34 61.71 -3.10
C VAL A 378 -9.89 60.71 -2.05
N ILE A 379 -10.84 60.16 -1.32
CA ILE A 379 -10.58 59.05 -0.39
C ILE A 379 -11.11 57.79 -1.05
N THR A 380 -10.23 56.83 -1.27
CA THR A 380 -10.56 55.53 -1.87
C THR A 380 -10.25 54.44 -0.87
N ALA A 381 -11.23 53.57 -0.62
CA ALA A 381 -11.01 52.33 0.10
C ALA A 381 -10.87 51.20 -0.93
N VAL A 382 -9.82 50.40 -0.80
CA VAL A 382 -9.49 49.30 -1.71
C VAL A 382 -9.28 48.02 -0.93
N ALA A 383 -9.87 46.92 -1.37
CA ALA A 383 -9.72 45.62 -0.75
C ALA A 383 -9.43 44.55 -1.81
N TYR A 384 -8.45 43.69 -1.52
CA TYR A 384 -8.21 42.47 -2.27
C TYR A 384 -8.83 41.29 -1.52
N ASP A 385 -9.46 40.37 -2.24
CA ASP A 385 -9.96 39.12 -1.65
C ASP A 385 -8.79 38.23 -1.14
N GLN A 386 -9.12 37.07 -0.57
CA GLN A 386 -8.14 36.11 -0.06
C GLN A 386 -7.90 34.92 -1.01
N ALA A 387 -8.41 34.97 -2.23
CA ALA A 387 -8.30 33.90 -3.21
C ALA A 387 -6.87 33.72 -3.74
N HIS A 388 -6.64 32.63 -4.47
CA HIS A 388 -5.38 32.31 -5.11
C HIS A 388 -4.95 33.37 -6.14
N GLU A 389 -5.92 33.90 -6.88
CA GLU A 389 -5.77 35.05 -7.78
C GLU A 389 -6.63 36.21 -7.22
N PRO A 390 -6.05 37.13 -6.41
CA PRO A 390 -6.87 38.09 -5.69
C PRO A 390 -7.53 39.13 -6.59
N ASN A 391 -8.84 39.29 -6.46
CA ASN A 391 -9.61 40.34 -7.15
C ASN A 391 -9.66 41.63 -6.32
N LEU A 392 -9.70 42.78 -7.00
CA LEU A 392 -9.73 44.11 -6.40
C LEU A 392 -11.15 44.68 -6.34
N GLY A 393 -11.62 44.96 -5.13
CA GLY A 393 -12.79 45.77 -4.85
C GLY A 393 -12.40 47.17 -4.42
N ALA A 394 -13.16 48.19 -4.83
CA ALA A 394 -12.89 49.57 -4.44
C ALA A 394 -14.18 50.40 -4.29
N ALA A 395 -14.14 51.36 -3.38
CA ALA A 395 -15.13 52.43 -3.28
C ALA A 395 -14.40 53.75 -3.07
N GLY A 396 -15.00 54.86 -3.51
CA GLY A 396 -14.42 56.18 -3.35
C GLY A 396 -15.46 57.23 -2.99
N ILE A 397 -15.00 58.24 -2.25
CA ILE A 397 -15.74 59.45 -1.91
C ILE A 397 -14.86 60.66 -2.27
N VAL A 398 -15.50 61.75 -2.69
CA VAL A 398 -14.83 63.01 -2.97
C VAL A 398 -15.19 63.99 -1.86
N VAL A 399 -14.17 64.60 -1.27
CA VAL A 399 -14.31 65.66 -0.27
C VAL A 399 -13.98 66.97 -0.96
N TYR A 400 -14.93 67.90 -1.00
CA TYR A 400 -14.67 69.26 -1.48
C TYR A 400 -14.23 70.15 -0.32
N LYS A 401 -13.33 71.09 -0.60
CA LYS A 401 -12.85 72.05 0.38
C LYS A 401 -13.97 72.92 0.94
N SER A 402 -14.97 73.27 0.12
CA SER A 402 -16.17 73.99 0.57
C SER A 402 -17.00 73.22 1.59
N ASP A 403 -16.91 71.89 1.59
CA ASP A 403 -17.77 71.02 2.39
C ASP A 403 -17.05 70.56 3.67
N ALA A 404 -15.76 70.89 3.80
CA ALA A 404 -14.89 70.52 4.90
C ALA A 404 -14.61 71.70 5.87
N TYR A 405 -15.28 72.85 5.69
CA TYR A 405 -15.15 74.04 6.53
C TYR A 405 -16.49 74.67 6.87
#